data_AF-A7A5A8-F1
#
_entry.id   AF-A7A5A8-F1
#
_cell.length_a   1.000
_cell.length_b   1.000
_cell.length_c   1.000
_cell.angle_alpha   90.00
_cell.angle_beta   90.00
_cell.angle_gamma   90.00
#
_symmetry.space_group_name_H-M   'P 1'
#
loop_
_entity.id
_entity.type
_entity.pdbx_description
1 polymer ?
#
loop_
_entity_poly.entity_id
_entity_poly.type
_entity_poly.pdbx_seq_one_letter_code
_entity_poly.pdbx_strand_id
1 'polypeptide(L)'
;MNIFQQREQILANLIEACKDHDEEKTNHLLNQLTELDKTAEQKPLPEEPKEQGFYVTANDGRLLLKDIDDDWSARTYDNSAKRIWNGNRQYVKWPTVCETLPPEAFPLKRVNTGSDDD
;
A
#
# COMPACT_ATOMS: atom_id res chain seq x y z
N MET A 1 14.09 -7.60 -15.41
CA MET A 1 14.44 -6.73 -14.26
C MET A 1 13.13 -6.34 -13.59
N ASN A 2 12.99 -6.53 -12.27
CA ASN A 2 11.79 -6.06 -11.55
C ASN A 2 11.82 -4.51 -11.47
N ILE A 3 10.67 -3.84 -11.48
CA ILE A 3 10.56 -2.38 -11.38
C ILE A 3 11.27 -1.88 -10.10
N PHE A 4 11.20 -2.65 -9.01
CA PHE A 4 11.94 -2.36 -7.78
C PHE A 4 13.45 -2.35 -7.97
N GLN A 5 14.01 -3.35 -8.66
CA GLN A 5 15.44 -3.44 -8.96
C GLN A 5 15.88 -2.30 -9.90
N GLN A 6 15.03 -1.93 -10.86
CA GLN A 6 15.31 -0.81 -11.77
C GLN A 6 15.30 0.53 -11.03
N ARG A 7 14.37 0.73 -10.08
CA ARG A 7 14.32 1.93 -9.23
C ARG A 7 15.57 2.03 -8.35
N GLU A 8 15.97 0.94 -7.69
CA GLU A 8 17.18 0.90 -6.88
C GLU A 8 18.43 1.26 -7.68
N GLN A 9 18.54 0.76 -8.92
CA GLN A 9 19.66 1.09 -9.79
C GLN A 9 19.67 2.58 -10.19
N ILE A 10 18.52 3.17 -10.49
CA ILE A 10 18.41 4.60 -10.81
C ILE A 10 18.81 5.46 -9.61
N LEU A 11 18.39 5.09 -8.40
CA LEU A 11 18.77 5.77 -7.16
C LEU A 11 20.28 5.68 -6.89
N ALA A 12 20.89 4.52 -7.10
CA ALA A 12 22.34 4.35 -6.96
C ALA A 12 23.11 5.25 -7.95
N ASN A 13 22.67 5.29 -9.21
CA ASN A 13 23.27 6.13 -10.24
C ASN A 13 23.06 7.63 -9.98
N LEU A 14 21.94 8.02 -9.36
CA LEU A 14 21.68 9.40 -8.94
C LEU A 14 22.64 9.84 -7.85
N ILE A 15 22.90 8.99 -6.87
CA ILE A 15 23.86 9.28 -5.79
C ILE A 15 25.26 9.48 -6.37
N GLU A 16 25.65 8.69 -7.37
CA GLU A 16 26.94 8.82 -8.06
C GLU A 16 27.00 10.12 -8.88
N ALA A 17 25.99 10.40 -9.70
CA ALA A 17 25.94 11.62 -10.52
C ALA A 17 25.95 12.91 -9.67
N CYS A 18 25.28 12.90 -8.52
CA CYS A 18 25.33 14.01 -7.56
C CYS A 18 26.72 14.19 -6.94
N LYS A 19 27.47 13.10 -6.70
CA LYS A 19 28.86 13.20 -6.19
C LYS A 19 29.80 13.79 -7.24
N ASP A 20 29.59 13.45 -8.50
CA ASP A 20 30.39 13.92 -9.62
C ASP A 20 29.98 15.33 -10.08
N HIS A 21 28.95 15.94 -9.47
CA HIS A 21 28.34 17.22 -9.87
C HIS A 21 27.92 17.26 -11.35
N ASP A 22 27.51 16.11 -11.89
CA ASP A 22 27.02 15.98 -13.26
C ASP A 22 25.52 16.32 -13.31
N GLU A 23 25.22 17.59 -13.53
CA GLU A 23 23.84 18.11 -13.58
C GLU A 23 23.02 17.51 -14.73
N GLU A 24 23.64 17.25 -15.88
CA GLU A 24 22.94 16.70 -17.05
C GLU A 24 22.50 15.25 -16.78
N LYS A 25 23.41 14.43 -16.25
CA LYS A 25 23.13 13.04 -15.86
C LYS A 25 22.14 12.98 -14.71
N THR A 26 22.24 13.88 -13.74
CA THR A 26 21.29 13.96 -12.62
C THR A 26 19.87 14.27 -13.10
N ASN A 27 19.70 15.28 -13.94
CA ASN A 27 18.39 15.63 -14.50
C ASN A 27 17.80 14.50 -15.37
N HIS A 28 18.64 13.83 -16.15
CA HIS A 28 18.20 12.69 -16.96
C HIS A 28 17.70 11.52 -16.09
N LEU A 29 18.41 11.19 -15.01
CA LEU A 29 18.03 10.12 -14.09
C LEU A 29 16.79 10.49 -13.26
N LEU A 30 16.62 11.75 -12.88
CA LEU A 30 15.40 12.25 -12.21
C LEU A 30 14.17 12.10 -13.10
N ASN A 31 14.28 12.43 -14.39
CA ASN A 31 13.19 12.20 -15.36
C ASN A 31 12.86 10.72 -15.51
N GLN A 32 13.89 9.85 -15.58
CA GLN A 32 13.66 8.41 -15.64
C GLN A 32 12.97 7.87 -14.38
N LEU A 33 13.38 8.33 -13.19
CA LEU A 33 12.73 7.96 -11.94
C LEU A 33 11.26 8.41 -11.94
N THR A 34 11.00 9.63 -12.40
CA THR A 34 9.63 10.19 -12.48
C THR A 34 8.73 9.39 -13.42
N GLU A 35 9.21 9.03 -14.61
CA GLU A 35 8.46 8.20 -15.55
C GLU A 35 8.26 6.76 -15.04
N LEU A 36 9.24 6.21 -14.33
CA LEU A 36 9.14 4.91 -13.68
C LEU A 36 8.09 4.93 -12.56
N ASP A 37 8.08 5.97 -11.72
CA ASP A 37 7.08 6.16 -10.67
C ASP A 37 5.68 6.37 -11.29
N LYS A 38 5.52 7.17 -12.36
CA LYS A 38 4.24 7.28 -13.11
C LYS A 38 3.74 5.94 -13.67
N THR A 39 4.66 5.11 -14.15
CA THR A 39 4.32 3.77 -14.67
C THR A 39 3.92 2.84 -13.52
N ALA A 40 4.50 3.01 -12.33
CA ALA A 40 4.10 2.30 -11.12
C ALA A 40 2.76 2.79 -10.55
N GLU A 41 2.43 4.08 -10.71
CA GLU A 41 1.12 4.66 -10.34
C GLU A 41 -0.04 4.16 -11.22
N GLN A 42 0.23 3.66 -12.43
CA GLN A 42 -0.78 3.03 -13.30
C GLN A 42 -1.13 1.59 -12.90
N LYS A 43 -0.61 1.08 -11.78
CA LYS A 43 -1.06 -0.20 -11.27
C LYS A 43 -2.54 -0.04 -10.85
N PRO A 44 -3.47 -0.84 -11.40
CA PRO A 44 -4.86 -0.75 -10.98
C PRO A 44 -4.94 -0.94 -9.46
N LEU A 45 -5.77 -0.13 -8.81
CA LEU A 45 -6.03 -0.30 -7.38
C LEU A 45 -6.35 -1.78 -7.11
N PRO A 46 -5.83 -2.35 -6.01
CA PRO A 46 -6.18 -3.70 -5.61
C PRO A 46 -7.70 -3.90 -5.64
N GLU A 47 -8.17 -5.06 -6.09
CA GLU A 47 -9.61 -5.35 -6.09
C GLU A 47 -10.15 -5.36 -4.66
N GLU A 48 -11.29 -4.69 -4.44
CA GLU A 48 -11.93 -4.67 -3.12
C GLU A 48 -12.52 -6.05 -2.79
N PRO A 49 -12.21 -6.60 -1.59
CA PRO A 49 -12.89 -7.79 -1.10
C PRO A 49 -14.41 -7.58 -1.02
N LYS A 50 -15.17 -8.47 -1.67
CA LYS A 50 -16.63 -8.38 -1.72
C LYS A 50 -17.28 -8.75 -0.38
N GLU A 51 -16.73 -9.73 0.31
CA GLU A 51 -17.31 -10.25 1.54
C GLU A 51 -17.05 -9.33 2.74
N GLN A 52 -18.07 -9.12 3.57
CA GLN A 52 -17.92 -8.57 4.90
C GLN A 52 -17.01 -9.47 5.76
N GLY A 53 -16.31 -8.85 6.70
CA GLY A 53 -15.61 -9.56 7.77
C GLY A 53 -14.21 -9.04 8.03
N PHE A 54 -13.45 -9.85 8.75
CA PHE A 54 -12.10 -9.53 9.14
C PHE A 54 -11.10 -9.93 8.06
N TYR A 55 -10.13 -9.05 7.84
CA TYR A 55 -9.05 -9.21 6.88
C TYR A 55 -7.72 -8.87 7.55
N VAL A 56 -6.64 -9.49 7.11
CA VAL A 56 -5.28 -9.15 7.54
C VAL A 56 -4.43 -8.72 6.35
N THR A 57 -3.63 -7.68 6.55
CA THR A 57 -2.61 -7.26 5.58
C THR A 57 -1.52 -8.33 5.43
N ALA A 58 -0.96 -8.45 4.24
CA ALA A 58 0.04 -9.48 3.94
C ALA A 58 1.44 -9.19 4.54
N ASN A 59 1.76 -7.92 4.83
CA ASN A 59 3.07 -7.48 5.28
C ASN A 59 3.22 -7.47 6.81
N ASP A 60 2.36 -6.75 7.54
CA ASP A 60 2.44 -6.52 8.98
C ASP A 60 1.37 -7.27 9.78
N GLY A 61 0.48 -8.01 9.10
CA GLY A 61 -0.60 -8.77 9.74
C GLY A 61 -1.64 -7.90 10.44
N ARG A 62 -1.76 -6.62 10.04
CA ARG A 62 -2.72 -5.67 10.60
C ARG A 62 -4.14 -6.13 10.32
N LEU A 63 -4.93 -6.18 11.39
CA LEU A 63 -6.34 -6.54 11.33
C LEU A 63 -7.19 -5.37 10.82
N LEU A 64 -7.97 -5.63 9.78
CA LEU A 64 -8.95 -4.74 9.18
C LEU A 64 -10.32 -5.40 9.26
N LEU A 65 -11.37 -4.60 9.37
CA LEU A 65 -12.76 -5.03 9.30
C LEU A 65 -13.44 -4.28 8.16
N LYS A 66 -14.06 -5.02 7.25
CA LYS A 66 -15.06 -4.52 6.31
C LYS A 66 -16.44 -4.72 6.93
N ASP A 67 -17.17 -3.64 7.17
CA ASP A 67 -18.52 -3.70 7.70
C ASP A 67 -19.60 -3.80 6.59
N ILE A 68 -20.86 -3.75 7.00
CA ILE A 68 -22.02 -3.90 6.11
C ILE A 68 -22.25 -2.69 5.20
N ASP A 69 -21.70 -1.53 5.55
CA ASP A 69 -21.83 -0.29 4.78
C ASP A 69 -20.66 -0.10 3.79
N ASP A 70 -19.88 -1.16 3.55
CA ASP A 70 -18.62 -1.15 2.80
C ASP A 70 -17.59 -0.15 3.38
N ASP A 71 -17.64 0.12 4.69
CA ASP A 71 -16.63 0.90 5.39
C ASP A 71 -15.54 -0.03 5.96
N TRP A 72 -14.31 0.49 5.92
CA TRP A 72 -13.11 -0.18 6.38
C TRP A 72 -12.57 0.47 7.64
N SER A 73 -12.27 -0.36 8.64
CA SER A 73 -11.65 0.09 9.90
C SER A 73 -10.50 -0.81 10.30
N ALA A 74 -9.39 -0.23 10.77
CA ALA A 74 -8.33 -1.01 11.39
C ALA A 74 -8.68 -1.30 12.84
N ARG A 75 -8.51 -2.55 13.25
CA ARG A 75 -8.98 -3.04 14.55
C ARG A 75 -7.82 -3.33 15.49
N THR A 76 -8.02 -3.06 16.77
CA THR A 76 -7.17 -3.54 17.87
C THR A 76 -7.58 -4.95 18.31
N TYR A 77 -6.80 -5.52 19.23
CA TYR A 77 -7.10 -6.83 19.84
C TYR A 77 -8.44 -6.86 20.58
N ASP A 78 -8.90 -5.72 21.12
CA ASP A 78 -10.20 -5.52 21.78
C ASP A 78 -11.29 -5.09 20.79
N ASN A 79 -11.07 -5.23 19.48
CA ASN A 79 -12.02 -4.88 18.42
C ASN A 79 -12.39 -3.38 18.36
N SER A 80 -11.54 -2.50 18.90
CA SER A 80 -11.71 -1.05 18.80
C SER A 80 -11.15 -0.52 17.47
N ALA A 81 -11.85 0.44 16.86
CA ALA A 81 -11.42 1.06 15.60
C ALA A 81 -10.30 2.09 15.82
N LYS A 82 -9.15 1.89 15.18
CA LYS A 82 -8.01 2.81 15.22
C LYS A 82 -8.17 3.98 14.27
N ARG A 83 -7.64 5.14 14.67
CA ARG A 83 -7.57 6.36 13.86
C ARG A 83 -6.29 6.44 13.03
N ILE A 84 -6.08 5.48 12.14
CA ILE A 84 -4.85 5.40 11.32
C ILE A 84 -5.03 5.94 9.90
N TRP A 85 -6.28 6.12 9.46
CA TRP A 85 -6.56 6.53 8.10
C TRP A 85 -6.32 8.02 7.92
N ASN A 86 -6.15 8.45 6.66
CA ASN A 86 -5.91 9.84 6.32
C ASN A 86 -6.90 10.79 7.03
N GLY A 87 -6.37 11.85 7.66
CA GLY A 87 -7.16 12.78 8.47
C GLY A 87 -7.60 12.23 9.84
N ASN A 88 -6.88 11.26 10.41
CA ASN A 88 -7.16 10.67 11.74
C ASN A 88 -8.56 10.03 11.84
N ARG A 89 -9.01 9.41 10.74
CA ARG A 89 -10.34 8.79 10.61
C ARG A 89 -10.32 7.32 11.07
N GLN A 90 -11.46 6.83 11.56
CA GLN A 90 -11.64 5.43 12.01
C GLN A 90 -12.23 4.53 10.91
N TYR A 91 -13.09 5.11 10.06
CA TYR A 91 -13.82 4.43 9.00
C TYR A 91 -13.55 5.15 7.68
N VAL A 92 -13.23 4.39 6.63
CA VAL A 92 -12.95 4.92 5.29
C VAL A 92 -13.41 3.95 4.21
N LYS A 93 -13.55 4.45 2.98
CA LYS A 93 -13.82 3.62 1.81
C LYS A 93 -12.54 3.00 1.26
N TRP A 94 -12.70 1.95 0.45
CA TRP A 94 -11.61 1.18 -0.15
C TRP A 94 -10.51 2.01 -0.83
N PRO A 95 -10.80 3.07 -1.61
CA PRO A 95 -9.74 3.88 -2.21
C PRO A 95 -8.77 4.46 -1.17
N THR A 96 -9.27 4.92 -0.03
CA THR A 96 -8.44 5.46 1.05
C THR A 96 -7.63 4.36 1.74
N VAL A 97 -8.14 3.12 1.79
CA VAL A 97 -7.37 1.96 2.27
C VAL A 97 -6.17 1.71 1.35
N CYS A 98 -6.39 1.71 0.04
CA CYS A 98 -5.35 1.54 -0.97
C CYS A 98 -4.32 2.68 -1.00
N GLU A 99 -4.73 3.91 -0.72
CA GLU A 99 -3.81 5.05 -0.58
C GLU A 99 -2.99 5.02 0.72
N THR A 100 -3.60 4.57 1.82
CA THR A 100 -2.96 4.61 3.15
C THR A 100 -2.03 3.42 3.37
N LEU A 101 -2.36 2.26 2.83
CA LEU A 101 -1.57 1.04 3.01
C LEU A 101 -0.50 0.92 1.93
N PRO A 102 0.70 0.42 2.29
CA PRO A 102 1.74 0.20 1.31
C PRO A 102 1.36 -0.97 0.38
N PRO A 103 1.89 -1.05 -0.86
CA PRO A 103 1.55 -2.10 -1.82
C PRO A 103 1.75 -3.53 -1.30
N GLU A 104 2.71 -3.74 -0.40
CA GLU A 104 2.99 -5.04 0.24
C GLU A 104 1.89 -5.50 1.20
N ALA A 105 0.99 -4.61 1.61
CA ALA A 105 -0.17 -4.97 2.42
C ALA A 105 -1.20 -5.81 1.64
N PHE A 106 -1.15 -5.77 0.30
CA PHE A 106 -2.11 -6.42 -0.58
C PHE A 106 -1.55 -7.72 -1.19
N PRO A 107 -2.43 -8.69 -1.55
CA PRO A 107 -3.86 -8.72 -1.28
C PRO A 107 -4.15 -8.99 0.20
N LEU A 108 -5.28 -8.46 0.68
CA LEU A 108 -5.75 -8.75 2.03
C LEU A 108 -6.20 -10.21 2.14
N LYS A 109 -5.84 -10.88 3.23
CA LYS A 109 -6.25 -12.26 3.50
C LYS A 109 -7.45 -12.25 4.43
N ARG A 110 -8.55 -12.89 4.01
CA ARG A 110 -9.74 -13.05 4.87
C ARG A 110 -9.39 -13.93 6.06
N VAL A 111 -9.80 -13.48 7.25
CA VAL A 111 -9.72 -14.29 8.47
C VAL A 111 -10.98 -15.14 8.50
N ASN A 112 -10.82 -16.45 8.33
CA ASN A 112 -11.92 -17.39 8.59
C ASN A 112 -12.17 -17.38 10.10
N THR A 113 -13.20 -16.65 10.52
CA THR A 113 -13.91 -16.96 11.76
C THR A 113 -14.60 -18.29 11.48
N GLY A 114 -14.03 -19.39 11.97
CA GLY A 114 -14.59 -20.73 11.76
C GLY A 114 -16.10 -20.69 12.03
N SER A 115 -16.87 -21.36 11.16
CA SER A 115 -18.25 -21.70 11.51
C SER A 115 -18.19 -22.40 12.87
N ASP A 116 -18.91 -21.84 13.84
CA ASP A 116 -19.27 -22.54 15.07
C ASP A 116 -20.21 -23.70 14.68
N ASP A 117 -19.65 -24.78 14.16
CA ASP A 117 -20.28 -26.09 14.20
C ASP A 117 -19.81 -26.76 15.50
N ASP A 118 -20.51 -26.43 16.60
CA ASP A 118 -20.43 -27.09 17.91
C ASP A 118 -21.60 -28.08 18.05
#